data_AF-A0A5E4KZK1-F1
#
_entry.id   AF-A0A5E4KZK1-F1
#
_cell.length_a   1.000
_cell.length_b   1.000
_cell.length_c   1.000
_cell.angle_alpha   90.00
_cell.angle_beta   90.00
_cell.angle_gamma   90.00
#
_symmetry.space_group_name_H-M   'P 1'
#
loop_
_entity.id
_entity.type
_entity.pdbx_description
1 polymer ?
#
loop_
_entity_poly.entity_id
_entity_poly.type
_entity_poly.pdbx_seq_one_letter_code
_entity_poly.pdbx_strand_id
1 'polypeptide(L)' 'MNFEVVFSSQPAKFLKKCSADIQIRILKKISELRTIPVYGKNLKGKFSSMRSLRAGDYRIVYEIKGTLF' A
#
# COMPACT_ATOMS: atom_id res chain seq x y z
N MET A 1 13.56 2.78 -10.81
CA MET A 1 12.84 3.75 -9.95
C MET A 1 12.63 3.08 -8.61
N ASN A 2 13.01 3.72 -7.51
CA ASN A 2 12.90 3.11 -6.17
C ASN A 2 12.10 4.07 -5.28
N PHE A 3 10.89 3.66 -4.91
CA PHE A 3 10.02 4.41 -4.01
C PHE A 3 10.27 3.98 -2.58
N GLU A 4 10.32 4.94 -1.68
CA GLU A 4 10.24 4.68 -0.25
C GLU A 4 8.78 4.49 0.15
N VAL A 5 8.50 3.47 0.97
CA VAL A 5 7.16 3.26 1.55
C VAL A 5 7.18 3.75 2.98
N VAL A 6 6.39 4.80 3.23
CA VAL A 6 6.17 5.36 4.57
C VAL A 6 4.79 4.94 5.07
N PHE A 7 4.73 4.39 6.28
CA PHE A 7 3.48 4.02 6.93
C PHE A 7 2.93 5.18 7.75
N SER A 8 1.63 5.44 7.66
CA SER A 8 0.95 6.21 8.70
C SER A 8 0.78 5.38 9.98
N SER A 9 0.45 6.04 11.09
CA SER A 9 0.38 5.41 12.41
C SER A 9 -0.67 4.29 12.53
N GLN A 10 -1.76 4.36 11.76
CA GLN A 10 -2.85 3.38 11.78
C GLN A 10 -2.49 2.05 11.09
N PRO A 11 -1.99 2.03 9.83
CA PRO A 11 -1.48 0.82 9.19
C PRO A 11 -0.41 0.08 10.00
N ALA A 12 0.51 0.80 10.64
CA ALA A 12 1.55 0.18 11.46
C ALA A 12 0.97 -0.55 12.68
N LYS A 13 -0.03 0.04 13.36
CA LYS A 13 -0.74 -0.62 14.47
C LYS A 13 -1.56 -1.82 13.99
N PHE A 14 -2.18 -1.72 12.82
CA PHE A 14 -2.95 -2.81 12.23
C PHE A 14 -2.06 -4.02 11.91
N LEU A 15 -0.92 -3.80 11.23
CA LEU A 15 0.04 -4.85 10.90
C LEU A 15 0.53 -5.60 12.14
N LYS A 16 0.86 -4.88 13.21
CA LYS A 16 1.32 -5.49 14.47
C LYS A 16 0.28 -6.41 15.14
N LYS A 17 -1.01 -6.22 14.86
CA LYS A 17 -2.11 -7.02 15.41
C LYS A 17 -2.49 -8.23 14.53
N CYS A 18 -2.00 -8.27 13.30
CA CYS A 18 -2.31 -9.35 12.37
C CYS A 18 -1.53 -10.62 12.69
N SER A 19 -2.05 -11.78 12.32
CA SER A 19 -1.29 -13.02 12.31
C SER A 19 -0.11 -12.94 11.33
N ALA A 20 0.90 -13.80 11.54
CA ALA A 20 2.13 -13.77 10.76
C ALA A 20 1.88 -13.96 9.26
N ASP A 21 0.94 -14.83 8.86
CA ASP A 21 0.60 -15.08 7.46
C ASP A 21 0.00 -13.85 6.78
N ILE A 22 -0.86 -13.10 7.49
CA ILE A 22 -1.44 -11.85 7.01
C ILE A 22 -0.36 -10.79 6.88
N GLN A 23 0.52 -10.66 7.88
CA GLN A 23 1.64 -9.72 7.84
C GLN A 23 2.55 -9.98 6.63
N ILE A 24 2.96 -11.24 6.42
CA ILE A 24 3.80 -11.63 5.28
C ILE A 24 3.13 -11.28 3.95
N ARG A 25 1.84 -11.59 3.80
CA ARG A 25 1.08 -11.30 2.58
C ARG A 25 1.03 -9.80 2.28
N ILE A 26 0.76 -8.99 3.29
CA ILE A 26 0.69 -7.52 3.15
C ILE A 26 2.08 -6.96 2.85
N LEU A 27 3.11 -7.36 3.60
CA LEU A 27 4.48 -6.86 3.43
C LEU A 27 5.05 -7.22 2.05
N LYS A 28 4.73 -8.41 1.52
CA LYS A 28 5.10 -8.79 0.14
C LYS A 28 4.46 -7.87 -0.90
N LYS A 29 3.19 -7.48 -0.72
CA LYS A 29 2.54 -6.51 -1.61
C LYS A 29 3.11 -5.10 -1.46
N ILE A 30 3.57 -4.74 -0.26
CA ILE A 30 4.22 -3.45 -0.03
C ILE A 30 5.61 -3.39 -0.68
N SER A 31 6.37 -4.48 -0.69
CA SER A 31 7.67 -4.49 -1.38
C SER A 31 7.52 -4.31 -2.90
N GLU A 32 6.47 -4.88 -3.50
CA GLU A 32 6.13 -4.65 -4.92
C GLU A 32 5.88 -3.15 -5.23
N LEU A 33 5.30 -2.39 -4.28
CA LEU A 33 5.03 -0.95 -4.45
C LEU A 33 6.31 -0.10 -4.52
N ARG A 34 7.42 -0.56 -3.95
CA ARG A 34 8.71 0.15 -4.05
C ARG A 34 9.20 0.21 -5.50
N THR A 35 8.92 -0.83 -6.27
CA THR A 35 9.33 -0.95 -7.67
C THR A 35 8.23 -0.50 -8.63
N ILE A 36 6.97 -0.78 -8.32
CA ILE A 36 5.81 -0.51 -9.18
C ILE A 36 4.73 0.18 -8.34
N PRO A 37 4.87 1.49 -8.06
CA PRO A 37 3.93 2.21 -7.20
C PRO A 37 2.53 2.34 -7.83
N VAL A 38 2.40 2.16 -9.15
CA VAL A 38 1.12 2.27 -9.87
C VAL A 38 0.30 0.97 -9.89
N TYR A 39 0.73 -0.06 -9.16
CA TYR A 39 0.12 -1.41 -9.23
C TYR A 39 -1.33 -1.47 -8.68
N GLY A 40 -1.70 -0.54 -7.81
CA GLY A 40 -3.06 -0.43 -7.26
C GLY A 40 -4.00 0.35 -8.17
N LYS A 41 -5.29 0.03 -8.10
CA LYS A 41 -6.34 0.74 -8.85
C LYS A 41 -6.59 2.12 -8.24
N ASN A 42 -6.78 3.13 -9.10
CA ASN A 42 -7.20 4.46 -8.64
C ASN A 42 -8.59 4.36 -7.98
N LEU A 43 -8.73 5.00 -6.83
CA LEU A 43 -10.02 5.20 -6.20
C LEU A 43 -10.76 6.36 -6.90
N LYS A 44 -12.07 6.47 -6.66
CA LYS A 44 -12.94 7.48 -7.28
C LYS A 44 -13.45 8.49 -6.24
N GLY A 45 -14.01 9.60 -6.72
CA GLY A 45 -14.60 10.64 -5.87
C GLY A 45 -13.54 11.34 -5.02
N LYS A 46 -13.84 11.55 -3.73
CA LYS A 46 -12.96 12.26 -2.77
C LYS A 46 -11.59 11.60 -2.54
N PHE A 47 -11.38 10.37 -3.02
CA PHE A 47 -10.14 9.63 -2.88
C PHE A 47 -9.41 9.45 -4.22
N SER A 48 -9.68 10.29 -5.22
CA SER A 48 -9.10 10.17 -6.57
C SER A 48 -7.57 10.20 -6.63
N SER A 49 -6.91 10.80 -5.63
CA SER A 49 -5.45 10.80 -5.47
C SER A 49 -4.89 9.50 -4.88
N MET A 50 -5.75 8.63 -4.37
CA MET A 50 -5.37 7.40 -3.68
C MET A 50 -5.56 6.17 -4.57
N ARG A 51 -4.83 5.12 -4.23
CA ARG A 51 -4.83 3.82 -4.89
C ARG A 51 -5.17 2.72 -3.90
N SER A 52 -5.75 1.64 -4.42
CA SER A 52 -6.06 0.43 -3.65
C SER A 52 -5.42 -0.80 -4.28
N LEU A 53 -4.61 -1.51 -3.50
CA LEU A 53 -3.99 -2.79 -3.87
C LEU A 53 -4.57 -3.92 -3.01
N ARG A 54 -5.02 -5.00 -3.64
CA ARG A 54 -5.55 -6.18 -2.95
C ARG A 54 -4.42 -7.05 -2.40
N ALA A 55 -4.56 -7.47 -1.14
CA ALA A 55 -3.66 -8.41 -0.46
C ALA A 55 -4.49 -9.48 0.26
N GLY A 56 -5.05 -10.42 -0.52
CA GLY A 56 -6.04 -11.38 -0.01
C GLY A 56 -7.37 -10.70 0.30
N ASP A 57 -7.80 -10.78 1.56
CA ASP A 57 -9.04 -10.15 2.07
C ASP A 57 -8.85 -8.68 2.47
N TYR A 58 -7.59 -8.23 2.55
CA TYR A 58 -7.25 -6.86 2.91
C TYR A 58 -6.95 -6.00 1.67
N ARG A 59 -7.03 -4.68 1.87
CA ARG A 59 -6.64 -3.67 0.88
C ARG A 59 -5.62 -2.72 1.46
N ILE A 60 -4.52 -2.53 0.75
CA ILE A 60 -3.53 -1.50 1.02
C ILE A 60 -4.02 -0.25 0.29
N VAL A 61 -4.41 0.77 1.05
CA VAL A 61 -4.78 2.08 0.51
C VAL A 61 -3.59 3.02 0.69
N TYR A 62 -3.13 3.62 -0.40
CA TYR A 62 -1.90 4.42 -0.41
C TYR A 62 -2.00 5.55 -1.43
N GLU A 63 -1.10 6.52 -1.30
CA GLU A 63 -0.90 7.61 -2.25
C GLU A 63 0.54 7.56 -2.76
N ILE A 64 0.77 8.09 -3.96
CA ILE A 64 2.12 8.25 -4.51
C ILE A 64 2.48 9.72 -4.35
N LYS A 65 3.50 10.00 -3.54
CA LYS A 65 4.05 11.36 -3.37
C LYS A 65 5.33 11.49 -4.18
N GLY A 66 5.40 12.56 -4.98
CA GLY A 66 6.51 12.83 -5.89
C GLY A 66 6.10 12.76 -7.36
N THR A 67 7.03 13.19 -8.20
CA THR A 67 6.86 13.36 -9.64
C THR A 67 7.29 12.06 -10.34
N LEU A 68 6.38 11.36 -11.03
CA LEU A 68 6.69 10.21 -11.89
C LEU A 68 7.21 10.73 -13.24
N PHE A 69 8.49 11.14 -13.32
CA PHE A 69 9.12 11.63 -14.54
C PHE A 69 10.52 11.02 -14.67
#